data_AF-A0A813ZTY6-F1
#
_entry.id   AF-A0A813ZTY6-F1
#
_cell.length_a   1.000
_cell.length_b   1.000
_cell.length_c   1.000
_cell.angle_alpha   90.00
_cell.angle_beta   90.00
_cell.angle_gamma   90.00
#
_symmetry.space_group_name_H-M   'P 1'
#
loop_
_entity.id
_entity.type
_entity.pdbx_description
1 polymer ?
#
loop_
_entity_poly.entity_id
_entity_poly.type
_entity_poly.pdbx_seq_one_letter_code
_entity_poly.pdbx_strand_id
1 'polypeptide(L)'
;MHYSNCLSILIVSSIVILGKWSNARVIFDNEYRDNLEEQDKTLLKQFNKRHVKRETICPTPYHVLTADNRCVWSCGQVCPKPYHVVTSDNRCVWSCGQGTQPDITTNECVCQDGYYETGTDQFGRRVCTICPKPYHVVTSDSRCVWSCGQGTQPDITTNECVCQDGYYETGTDQFGRRICSPK
;
A
#
# COMPACT_ATOMS: atom_id res chain seq x y z
N MET A 1 -13.18 22.13 -31.46
CA MET A 1 -13.96 21.13 -30.69
C MET A 1 -14.15 19.92 -31.58
N HIS A 2 -13.25 18.94 -31.50
CA HIS A 2 -13.38 17.69 -32.23
C HIS A 2 -13.85 16.59 -31.28
N TYR A 3 -15.09 16.15 -31.46
CA TYR A 3 -15.53 14.83 -31.00
C TYR A 3 -14.81 13.79 -31.87
N SER A 4 -14.07 12.88 -31.24
CA SER A 4 -13.49 11.72 -31.94
C SER A 4 -13.66 10.46 -31.11
N ASN A 5 -14.71 9.72 -31.48
CA ASN A 5 -14.76 8.27 -31.63
C ASN A 5 -13.78 7.43 -30.79
N CYS A 6 -14.25 6.92 -29.64
CA CYS A 6 -13.71 5.70 -29.03
C CYS A 6 -14.15 4.50 -29.87
N LEU A 7 -13.41 4.23 -30.95
CA LEU A 7 -13.55 3.00 -31.72
C LEU A 7 -12.85 1.86 -30.97
N SER A 8 -13.59 0.79 -30.81
CA SER A 8 -13.27 -0.41 -30.04
C SER A 8 -11.96 -1.07 -30.50
N ILE A 9 -11.06 -1.34 -29.55
CA ILE A 9 -9.95 -2.28 -29.75
C ILE A 9 -10.08 -3.39 -28.70
N LEU A 10 -10.63 -4.52 -29.14
CA LEU A 10 -10.47 -5.82 -28.51
C LEU A 10 -9.05 -6.30 -28.81
N ILE A 11 -8.17 -6.30 -27.81
CA ILE A 11 -6.93 -7.09 -27.88
C ILE A 11 -7.07 -8.26 -26.91
N VAL A 12 -7.15 -9.43 -27.52
CA VAL A 12 -6.98 -10.73 -26.89
C VAL A 12 -5.51 -10.83 -26.45
N SER A 13 -5.25 -11.04 -25.17
CA SER A 13 -3.95 -11.54 -24.72
C SER A 13 -4.15 -12.39 -23.48
N SER A 14 -3.93 -13.68 -23.68
CA SER A 14 -3.91 -14.68 -22.62
C SER A 14 -2.65 -14.48 -21.79
N ILE A 15 -2.83 -14.23 -20.49
CA ILE A 15 -1.78 -14.45 -19.49
C ILE A 15 -2.39 -15.32 -18.38
N VAL A 16 -1.94 -16.57 -18.36
CA VAL A 16 -2.08 -17.49 -17.24
C VAL A 16 -1.15 -16.99 -16.14
N ILE A 17 -1.71 -16.51 -15.03
CA ILE A 17 -1.01 -16.46 -13.74
C ILE A 17 -1.84 -17.26 -12.75
N LEU A 18 -1.33 -18.45 -12.44
CA LEU A 18 -1.69 -19.23 -11.27
C LEU A 18 -1.18 -18.46 -10.04
N GLY A 19 -2.10 -18.03 -9.17
CA GLY A 19 -1.74 -17.29 -7.95
C GLY A 19 -2.90 -17.20 -6.99
N LYS A 20 -2.92 -18.15 -6.04
CA LYS A 20 -3.81 -18.31 -4.88
C LYS A 20 -4.52 -17.02 -4.44
N TRP A 21 -5.85 -17.02 -4.55
CA TRP A 21 -6.70 -16.19 -3.70
C TRP A 21 -7.04 -16.99 -2.44
N SER A 22 -6.66 -16.43 -1.30
CA SER A 22 -6.99 -16.93 0.02
C SER A 22 -8.51 -17.05 0.16
N ASN A 23 -8.97 -18.28 0.36
CA ASN A 23 -10.34 -18.58 0.72
C ASN A 23 -10.69 -17.86 2.03
N ALA A 24 -11.59 -16.88 1.98
CA ALA A 24 -12.38 -16.52 3.15
C ALA A 24 -13.32 -17.69 3.43
N ARG A 25 -12.81 -18.68 4.18
CA ARG A 25 -13.58 -19.78 4.73
C ARG A 25 -14.41 -19.20 5.87
N VAL A 26 -15.67 -18.86 5.59
CA VAL A 26 -16.65 -18.71 6.67
C VAL A 26 -16.90 -20.12 7.19
N ILE A 27 -16.25 -20.44 8.31
CA ILE A 27 -16.55 -21.63 9.10
C ILE A 27 -17.88 -21.32 9.77
N PHE A 28 -18.97 -21.87 9.23
CA PHE A 28 -20.15 -22.12 10.03
C PHE A 28 -19.90 -23.46 10.72
N ASP A 29 -19.83 -23.44 12.04
CA ASP A 29 -19.77 -24.64 12.85
C ASP A 29 -20.94 -25.55 12.48
N ASN A 30 -20.58 -26.77 12.08
CA ASN A 30 -21.43 -27.72 11.39
C ASN A 30 -22.14 -28.63 12.40
N GLU A 31 -22.66 -28.05 13.48
CA GLU A 31 -23.28 -28.78 14.60
C GLU A 31 -24.67 -28.22 14.94
N TYR A 32 -25.44 -27.82 13.92
CA TYR A 32 -26.84 -27.44 14.10
C TYR A 32 -27.66 -27.72 12.83
N ARG A 33 -27.58 -28.96 12.31
CA ARG A 33 -28.18 -29.31 11.01
C ARG A 33 -29.25 -30.40 11.04
N ASP A 34 -29.75 -30.81 12.20
CA ASP A 34 -30.72 -31.91 12.26
C ASP A 34 -32.08 -31.57 12.87
N ASN A 35 -32.39 -30.32 13.24
CA ASN A 35 -33.70 -29.95 13.80
C ASN A 35 -34.25 -28.61 13.28
N LEU A 36 -34.45 -28.49 11.97
CA LEU A 36 -35.23 -27.38 11.40
C LEU A 36 -36.49 -27.91 10.72
N GLU A 37 -37.62 -27.53 11.32
CA GLU A 37 -38.99 -27.76 10.89
C GLU A 37 -39.22 -27.47 9.40
N GLU A 38 -40.14 -28.21 8.80
CA GLU A 38 -40.52 -28.20 7.38
C GLU A 38 -40.85 -26.78 6.83
N GLN A 39 -41.15 -25.80 7.69
CA GLN A 39 -41.49 -24.44 7.28
C GLN A 39 -40.27 -23.58 6.86
N ASP A 40 -39.04 -23.88 7.32
CA ASP A 40 -37.86 -23.04 7.03
C ASP A 40 -37.15 -23.35 5.70
N LYS A 41 -37.41 -24.52 5.10
CA LYS A 41 -36.88 -24.86 3.77
C LYS A 41 -37.46 -23.97 2.66
N THR A 42 -38.64 -23.39 2.88
CA THR A 42 -39.32 -22.51 1.92
C THR A 42 -38.76 -21.09 1.97
N LEU A 43 -38.37 -20.61 3.16
CA LEU A 43 -37.70 -19.32 3.36
C LEU A 43 -36.28 -19.33 2.80
N LEU A 44 -35.54 -20.44 2.93
CA LEU A 44 -34.22 -20.59 2.31
C LEU A 44 -34.27 -20.58 0.78
N LYS A 45 -35.31 -21.18 0.17
CA LYS A 45 -35.55 -21.13 -1.28
C LYS A 45 -35.95 -19.72 -1.75
N GLN A 46 -36.64 -18.93 -0.93
CA GLN A 46 -36.94 -17.53 -1.24
C GLN A 46 -35.73 -16.60 -1.05
N PHE A 47 -34.82 -16.90 -0.12
CA PHE A 47 -33.59 -16.14 0.07
C PHE A 47 -32.60 -16.31 -1.08
N ASN A 48 -32.48 -17.52 -1.64
CA ASN A 48 -31.66 -17.78 -2.84
C ASN A 48 -32.22 -17.18 -4.14
N LYS A 49 -33.45 -16.64 -4.12
CA LYS A 49 -34.06 -15.95 -5.28
C LYS A 49 -33.89 -14.43 -5.23
N ARG A 50 -33.46 -13.89 -4.08
CA ARG A 50 -32.91 -12.54 -4.04
C ARG A 50 -31.50 -12.63 -4.57
N HIS A 51 -31.35 -12.36 -5.87
CA HIS A 51 -30.10 -11.85 -6.41
C HIS A 51 -29.65 -10.73 -5.46
N VAL A 52 -28.74 -11.04 -4.55
CA VAL A 52 -27.89 -10.04 -3.94
C VAL A 52 -27.12 -9.48 -5.11
N LYS A 53 -27.66 -8.43 -5.74
CA LYS A 53 -26.89 -7.53 -6.59
C LYS A 53 -25.77 -7.09 -5.66
N ARG A 54 -24.62 -7.77 -5.74
CA ARG A 54 -23.37 -7.23 -5.23
C ARG A 54 -23.18 -5.97 -6.04
N GLU A 55 -23.61 -4.85 -5.48
CA GLU A 55 -23.29 -3.54 -6.02
C GLU A 55 -21.78 -3.49 -6.06
N THR A 56 -21.25 -3.61 -7.28
CA THR A 56 -19.81 -3.50 -7.49
C THR A 56 -19.54 -2.02 -7.38
N ILE A 57 -19.20 -1.58 -6.16
CA ILE A 57 -18.79 -0.21 -5.90
C ILE A 57 -17.31 -0.15 -6.28
N CYS A 58 -16.96 0.77 -7.17
CA CYS A 58 -15.57 0.94 -7.52
C CYS A 58 -14.78 1.51 -6.33
N PRO A 59 -13.54 1.03 -6.11
CA PRO A 59 -12.80 1.30 -4.87
C PRO A 59 -12.40 2.77 -4.73
N THR A 60 -12.44 3.55 -5.80
CA THR A 60 -12.08 4.97 -5.78
C THR A 60 -13.10 5.80 -6.56
N PRO A 61 -13.30 7.08 -6.19
CA PRO A 61 -14.30 7.96 -6.81
C PRO A 61 -13.99 8.31 -8.28
N TYR A 62 -12.88 7.82 -8.82
CA TYR A 62 -12.42 8.09 -10.18
C TYR A 62 -12.66 6.93 -11.15
N HIS A 63 -13.13 5.80 -10.63
CA HIS A 63 -13.54 4.67 -11.42
C HIS A 63 -15.05 4.68 -11.62
N VAL A 64 -15.47 4.50 -12.86
CA VAL A 64 -16.87 4.29 -13.22
C VAL A 64 -17.06 2.81 -13.51
N LEU A 65 -18.17 2.27 -13.02
CA LEU A 65 -18.56 0.91 -13.33
C LEU A 65 -19.05 0.84 -14.78
N THR A 66 -18.38 0.04 -15.60
CA THR A 66 -18.80 -0.23 -16.97
C THR A 66 -19.98 -1.20 -17.01
N ALA A 67 -20.64 -1.28 -18.18
CA ALA A 67 -21.76 -2.19 -18.40
C ALA A 67 -21.40 -3.68 -18.19
N ASP A 68 -20.12 -4.04 -18.24
CA ASP A 68 -19.59 -5.38 -17.95
C ASP A 68 -19.06 -5.52 -16.50
N ASN A 69 -19.49 -4.66 -15.58
CA ASN A 69 -19.13 -4.67 -14.15
C ASN A 69 -17.61 -4.57 -13.89
N ARG A 70 -16.86 -3.92 -14.76
CA ARG A 70 -15.45 -3.57 -14.50
C ARG A 70 -15.36 -2.12 -14.07
N CYS A 71 -14.44 -1.84 -13.17
CA CYS A 71 -14.11 -0.47 -12.81
C CYS A 71 -13.10 0.05 -13.82
N VAL A 72 -13.50 1.03 -14.63
CA VAL A 72 -12.60 1.71 -15.56
C VAL A 72 -12.51 3.19 -15.22
N TRP A 73 -11.39 3.80 -15.55
CA TRP A 73 -11.21 5.23 -15.36
C TRP A 73 -12.11 6.02 -16.31
N SER A 74 -12.82 7.04 -15.81
CA SER A 74 -13.68 7.89 -16.64
C SER A 74 -12.84 8.85 -17.49
N CYS A 75 -13.02 8.82 -18.81
CA CYS A 75 -12.24 9.59 -19.81
C CYS A 75 -12.48 11.12 -19.81
N GLY A 76 -13.05 11.68 -18.74
CA GLY A 76 -13.26 13.13 -18.57
C GLY A 76 -12.66 13.70 -17.28
N GLN A 77 -12.01 12.88 -16.46
CA GLN A 77 -11.46 13.33 -15.18
C GLN A 77 -9.98 13.72 -15.27
N VAL A 78 -9.70 14.91 -14.75
CA VAL A 78 -8.34 15.39 -14.48
C VAL A 78 -7.66 14.40 -13.52
N CYS A 79 -6.54 13.81 -13.93
CA CYS A 79 -5.77 12.93 -13.06
C CYS A 79 -5.38 13.66 -11.77
N PRO A 80 -5.51 13.03 -10.59
CA PRO A 80 -5.10 13.62 -9.32
C PRO A 80 -3.60 13.94 -9.34
N LYS A 81 -3.26 15.23 -9.39
CA LYS A 81 -1.89 15.70 -9.20
C LYS A 81 -1.54 15.67 -7.70
N PRO A 82 -0.25 15.49 -7.32
CA PRO A 82 0.91 15.33 -8.20
C PRO A 82 1.19 13.88 -8.61
N TYR A 83 0.42 12.92 -8.12
CA TYR A 83 0.77 11.48 -8.16
C TYR A 83 0.22 10.70 -9.35
N HIS A 84 -0.54 11.34 -10.23
CA HIS A 84 -1.06 10.70 -11.44
C HIS A 84 -0.76 11.55 -12.67
N VAL A 85 -0.44 10.87 -13.77
CA VAL A 85 -0.24 11.48 -15.09
C VAL A 85 -1.13 10.81 -16.13
N VAL A 86 -1.59 11.60 -17.10
CA VAL A 86 -2.37 11.10 -18.23
C VAL A 86 -1.42 10.50 -19.26
N THR A 87 -1.63 9.25 -19.65
CA THR A 87 -0.91 8.59 -20.76
C THR A 87 -1.58 8.87 -22.10
N SER A 88 -0.89 8.58 -23.21
CA SER A 88 -1.38 8.83 -24.58
C SER A 88 -2.67 8.08 -24.95
N ASP A 89 -3.01 7.03 -24.20
CA ASP A 89 -4.25 6.27 -24.30
C ASP A 89 -5.34 6.76 -23.32
N ASN A 90 -5.20 7.97 -22.79
CA ASN A 90 -6.13 8.63 -21.87
C ASN A 90 -6.38 7.89 -20.55
N ARG A 91 -5.38 7.16 -20.04
CA ARG A 91 -5.43 6.54 -18.70
C ARG A 91 -4.66 7.37 -17.69
N CYS A 92 -5.14 7.41 -16.44
CA CYS A 92 -4.34 7.90 -15.32
C CYS A 92 -3.45 6.77 -14.83
N VAL A 93 -2.14 7.00 -14.81
CA VAL A 93 -1.16 6.07 -14.25
C VAL A 93 -0.44 6.73 -13.09
N TRP A 94 -0.02 5.90 -12.13
CA TRP A 94 0.78 6.34 -11.00
C TRP A 94 2.10 6.94 -11.48
N SER A 95 2.44 8.07 -10.86
CA SER A 95 3.67 8.82 -11.05
C SER A 95 4.21 9.13 -9.67
N CYS A 96 4.82 8.14 -9.05
CA CYS A 96 5.40 8.27 -7.71
C CYS A 96 6.84 8.82 -7.78
N GLY A 97 7.22 9.59 -6.77
CA GLY A 97 8.59 10.10 -6.62
C GLY A 97 9.56 9.03 -6.12
N GLN A 98 10.85 9.37 -6.06
CA GLN A 98 11.88 8.44 -5.59
C GLN A 98 11.60 7.95 -4.16
N GLY A 99 11.74 6.64 -3.92
CA GLY A 99 11.54 6.01 -2.60
C GLY A 99 10.09 5.95 -2.12
N THR A 100 9.12 6.25 -2.99
CA THR A 100 7.68 6.17 -2.68
C THR A 100 7.00 4.98 -3.38
N GLN A 101 5.79 4.66 -2.95
CA GLN A 101 4.93 3.63 -3.50
C GLN A 101 3.46 4.09 -3.52
N PRO A 102 2.63 3.60 -4.46
CA PRO A 102 1.20 3.87 -4.47
C PRO A 102 0.48 3.38 -3.20
N ASP A 103 -0.32 4.25 -2.59
CA ASP A 103 -1.34 3.86 -1.63
C ASP A 103 -2.72 4.05 -2.25
N ILE A 104 -3.36 2.93 -2.56
CA ILE A 104 -4.66 2.88 -3.23
C ILE A 104 -5.77 3.40 -2.29
N THR A 105 -5.55 3.37 -0.97
CA THR A 105 -6.53 3.78 0.04
C THR A 105 -6.63 5.30 0.11
N THR A 106 -5.48 5.96 0.19
CA THR A 106 -5.38 7.43 0.25
C THR A 106 -5.32 8.07 -1.13
N ASN A 107 -5.07 7.29 -2.17
CA ASN A 107 -4.84 7.74 -3.53
C ASN A 107 -3.63 8.69 -3.66
N GLU A 108 -2.62 8.48 -2.81
CA GLU A 108 -1.36 9.21 -2.78
C GLU A 108 -0.15 8.28 -2.95
N CYS A 109 1.03 8.84 -3.25
CA CYS A 109 2.28 8.08 -3.12
C CYS A 109 2.86 8.27 -1.72
N VAL A 110 2.98 7.19 -0.95
CA VAL A 110 3.55 7.17 0.41
C VAL A 110 4.99 6.65 0.40
N CYS A 111 5.79 6.90 1.44
CA CYS A 111 7.13 6.32 1.50
C CYS A 111 7.05 4.78 1.51
N GLN A 112 8.04 4.12 0.91
CA GLN A 112 8.23 2.68 1.04
C GLN A 112 8.59 2.31 2.49
N ASP A 113 8.38 1.06 2.86
CA ASP A 113 8.75 0.57 4.19
C ASP A 113 10.24 0.77 4.45
N GLY A 114 10.57 1.41 5.58
CA GLY A 114 11.95 1.75 5.94
C GLY A 114 12.51 3.01 5.28
N TYR A 115 11.71 3.74 4.51
CA TYR A 115 12.03 5.06 3.98
C TYR A 115 11.35 6.16 4.80
N TYR A 116 11.91 7.36 4.77
CA TYR A 116 11.34 8.56 5.38
C TYR A 116 11.32 9.72 4.38
N GLU A 117 10.37 10.64 4.56
CA GLU A 117 10.22 11.78 3.66
C GLU A 117 11.38 12.77 3.83
N THR A 118 12.05 13.09 2.71
CA THR A 118 13.15 14.06 2.68
C THR A 118 12.81 15.34 1.92
N GLY A 119 11.71 15.35 1.17
CA GLY A 119 11.26 16.53 0.44
C GLY A 119 10.34 16.19 -0.72
N THR A 120 10.32 17.07 -1.71
CA THR A 120 9.55 16.90 -2.95
C THR A 120 10.44 17.10 -4.18
N ASP A 121 10.09 16.44 -5.29
CA ASP A 121 10.78 16.65 -6.57
C ASP A 121 10.21 17.85 -7.34
N GLN A 122 10.77 18.12 -8.54
CA GLN A 122 10.35 19.23 -9.41
C GLN A 122 8.87 19.18 -9.85
N PHE A 123 8.19 18.05 -9.67
CA PHE A 123 6.77 17.88 -9.98
C PHE A 123 5.89 17.98 -8.73
N GLY A 124 6.47 18.31 -7.57
CA GLY A 124 5.78 18.39 -6.29
C GLY A 124 5.44 17.03 -5.70
N ARG A 125 6.06 15.94 -6.17
CA ARG A 125 5.84 14.59 -5.63
C ARG A 125 6.77 14.36 -4.45
N ARG A 126 6.29 13.68 -3.41
CA ARG A 126 7.09 13.23 -2.27
C ARG A 126 8.33 12.44 -2.73
N VAL A 127 9.46 12.73 -2.11
CA VAL A 127 10.72 12.00 -2.23
C VAL A 127 11.08 11.45 -0.86
N CYS A 128 11.37 10.15 -0.82
CA CYS A 128 11.81 9.48 0.39
C CYS A 128 13.18 8.84 0.21
N THR A 129 13.95 8.75 1.30
CA THR A 129 15.24 8.07 1.34
C THR A 129 15.28 7.03 2.44
N ILE A 130 16.21 6.08 2.33
CA ILE A 130 16.42 5.06 3.36
C ILE A 130 17.04 5.68 4.61
N CYS A 131 16.59 5.26 5.79
CA CYS A 131 17.29 5.57 7.04
C CYS A 131 18.64 4.83 7.11
N PRO A 132 19.76 5.51 7.39
CA PRO A 132 21.07 4.87 7.52
C PRO A 132 21.08 3.84 8.67
N LYS A 133 21.20 2.56 8.33
CA LYS A 133 21.39 1.48 9.30
C LYS A 133 22.87 1.41 9.73
N PRO A 134 23.18 0.94 10.96
CA PRO A 134 22.27 0.40 11.99
C PRO A 134 21.73 1.48 12.96
N TYR A 135 22.19 2.72 12.85
CA TYR A 135 22.00 3.75 13.88
C TYR A 135 20.76 4.61 13.71
N HIS A 136 19.96 4.38 12.67
CA HIS A 136 18.68 5.06 12.47
C HIS A 136 17.53 4.10 12.31
N VAL A 137 16.36 4.52 12.80
CA VAL A 137 15.10 3.80 12.65
C VAL A 137 14.02 4.78 12.16
N VAL A 138 13.11 4.29 11.33
CA VAL A 138 11.90 5.03 10.93
C VAL A 138 10.85 4.87 12.03
N THR A 139 10.37 5.98 12.57
CA THR A 139 9.27 6.00 13.55
C THR A 139 7.90 5.95 12.87
N SER A 140 6.84 5.69 13.64
CA SER A 140 5.46 5.58 13.12
C SER A 140 4.95 6.86 12.45
N ASP A 141 5.53 8.01 12.79
CA ASP A 141 5.27 9.31 12.15
C ASP A 141 6.22 9.59 10.97
N SER A 142 6.86 8.55 10.42
CA SER A 142 7.72 8.60 9.23
C SER A 142 8.95 9.50 9.36
N ARG A 143 9.52 9.64 10.57
CA ARG A 143 10.78 10.36 10.79
C ARG A 143 11.95 9.39 10.94
N CYS A 144 13.12 9.81 10.46
CA CYS A 144 14.37 9.10 10.72
C CYS A 144 14.97 9.59 12.04
N VAL A 145 15.03 8.71 13.04
CA VAL A 145 15.55 9.07 14.37
C VAL A 145 16.73 8.19 14.73
N TRP A 146 17.62 8.73 15.56
CA TRP A 146 18.74 7.99 16.12
C TRP A 146 18.26 6.81 16.96
N SER A 147 18.90 5.68 16.75
CA SER A 147 18.73 4.43 17.46
C SER A 147 20.11 3.97 17.90
N CYS A 148 20.61 4.57 18.98
CA CYS A 148 21.92 4.28 19.54
C CYS A 148 21.88 3.09 20.51
N GLY A 149 22.96 2.31 20.56
CA GLY A 149 23.13 1.22 21.50
C GLY A 149 23.53 1.71 22.91
N GLN A 150 23.58 0.81 23.88
CA GLN A 150 23.92 1.16 25.26
C GLN A 150 25.32 1.81 25.35
N GLY A 151 25.44 2.92 26.10
CA GLY A 151 26.70 3.63 26.30
C GLY A 151 27.22 4.39 25.07
N THR A 152 26.39 4.55 24.03
CA THR A 152 26.72 5.32 22.83
C THR A 152 25.95 6.64 22.76
N GLN A 153 26.41 7.54 21.89
CA GLN A 153 25.79 8.82 21.57
C GLN A 153 25.87 9.11 20.07
N PRO A 154 24.94 9.88 19.50
CA PRO A 154 25.02 10.34 18.12
C PRO A 154 26.28 11.17 17.85
N ASP A 155 26.99 10.84 16.78
CA ASP A 155 28.00 11.72 16.18
C ASP A 155 27.50 12.19 14.81
N ILE A 156 27.17 13.48 14.75
CA ILE A 156 26.62 14.13 13.55
C ILE A 156 27.66 14.18 12.43
N THR A 157 28.95 14.14 12.76
CA THR A 157 30.04 14.24 11.79
C THR A 157 30.20 12.94 11.00
N THR A 158 30.17 11.81 11.70
CA THR A 158 30.31 10.48 11.10
C THR A 158 28.97 9.87 10.71
N ASN A 159 27.86 10.45 11.18
CA ASN A 159 26.51 9.91 11.04
C ASN A 159 26.38 8.49 11.66
N GLU A 160 27.11 8.26 12.75
CA GLU A 160 27.15 6.99 13.50
C GLU A 160 26.87 7.22 14.99
N CYS A 161 26.55 6.15 15.74
CA CYS A 161 26.58 6.21 17.20
C CYS A 161 27.97 5.79 17.71
N VAL A 162 28.67 6.71 18.37
CA VAL A 162 30.01 6.52 18.96
C VAL A 162 29.91 6.30 20.46
N CYS A 163 30.93 5.70 21.09
CA CYS A 163 30.96 5.60 22.55
C CYS A 163 30.94 6.99 23.19
N GLN A 164 30.24 7.13 24.32
CA GLN A 164 30.32 8.33 25.14
C GLN A 164 31.74 8.53 25.70
N ASP A 165 32.06 9.75 26.09
CA ASP A 165 33.34 10.04 26.75
C ASP A 165 33.50 9.19 28.02
N GLY A 166 34.65 8.54 28.16
CA GLY A 166 34.91 7.61 29.27
C GLY A 166 34.39 6.18 29.07
N TYR A 167 33.79 5.87 27.93
CA TYR A 167 33.37 4.51 27.57
C TYR A 167 34.32 3.89 26.54
N TYR A 168 34.29 2.56 26.42
CA TYR A 168 34.97 1.80 25.35
C TYR A 168 34.02 0.76 24.74
N GLU A 169 34.24 0.43 23.48
CA GLU A 169 33.41 -0.53 22.73
C GLU A 169 33.60 -1.95 23.29
N THR A 170 32.49 -2.59 23.66
CA THR A 170 32.45 -3.95 24.22
C THR A 170 31.75 -4.96 23.32
N GLY A 171 31.06 -4.51 22.27
CA GLY A 171 30.45 -5.38 21.27
C GLY A 171 29.36 -4.69 20.45
N THR A 172 28.47 -5.50 19.87
CA THR A 172 27.28 -5.03 19.14
C THR A 172 26.02 -5.72 19.65
N ASP A 173 24.88 -5.03 19.63
CA ASP A 173 23.59 -5.64 19.95
C ASP A 173 22.97 -6.43 18.79
N GLN A 174 21.78 -6.99 19.01
CA GLN A 174 21.05 -7.78 18.00
C GLN A 174 20.66 -7.01 16.72
N PHE A 175 20.77 -5.67 16.73
CA PHE A 175 20.51 -4.81 15.59
C PHE A 175 21.80 -4.35 14.89
N GLY A 176 22.96 -4.85 15.34
CA GLY A 176 24.28 -4.46 14.84
C GLY A 176 24.75 -3.09 15.35
N ARG A 177 24.11 -2.53 16.38
CA ARG A 177 24.52 -1.25 16.97
C ARG A 177 25.63 -1.47 17.98
N ARG A 178 26.60 -0.55 18.02
CA ARG A 178 27.69 -0.56 18.99
C ARG A 178 27.17 -0.52 20.43
N ILE A 179 27.75 -1.32 21.31
CA ILE A 179 27.58 -1.30 22.77
C ILE A 179 28.89 -0.83 23.38
N CYS A 180 28.81 0.09 24.33
CA CYS A 180 29.97 0.55 25.09
C CYS A 180 29.75 0.39 26.60
N SER A 181 30.86 0.26 27.34
CA SER A 181 30.85 0.19 28.80
C SER A 181 31.85 1.17 29.41
N PRO A 182 31.64 1.64 30.66
CA PRO A 182 32.60 2.51 31.34
C PRO A 182 33.97 1.85 31.44
N LYS A 183 35.03 2.64 31.27
CA LYS A 183 36.43 2.22 31.46
C LYS A 183 36.74 1.83 32.89
#